data_AF-A0A5C6M591-F1
#
_entry.id   AF-A0A5C6M591-F1
#
_cell.length_a   1.000
_cell.length_b   1.000
_cell.length_c   1.000
_cell.angle_alpha   90.00
_cell.angle_beta   90.00
_cell.angle_gamma   90.00
#
_symmetry.space_group_name_H-M   'P 1'
#
loop_
_entity.id
_entity.type
_entity.pdbx_description
1 polymer ?
#
loop_
_entity_poly.entity_id
_entity_poly.type
_entity_poly.pdbx_seq_one_letter_code
_entity_poly.pdbx_strand_id
1 'polypeptide(L)'
;MEGWIFGEGIFAAGAEAALAAEAEAAEAVVSDEVGAAEQVTESVTEPVTEPVTEPVEGSTGVGGLLGRLIQEARTGGRSGSGDRQKALKPVKREAAAVPVWDGYEPRLAIATPLLPLINCFRSINPLYGLFLAEHMHRASHEERLQLLESVLDMPSSVAVLVRVPLPDSMPAGPLASEYVNPRLLSRGLLTPQELTGYFDEVERRRVYPLPLGDRMRMLFHSEFPGVLDVHQRSVWCVGDLLRFGGNFDRFVRARDLLRQEGVVFRHCLRMILLLGEFAEIEPPLLDPVDWRRDLADLASLLTDSCRAVDPSSTDEVLTTLRGHAEGLDTAF
;
A
#
# COMPACT_ATOMS: atom_id res chain seq x y z
N MET A 1 12.43 14.40 31.47
CA MET A 1 12.85 13.75 30.22
C MET A 1 12.03 12.49 30.11
N GLU A 2 10.76 12.65 29.72
CA GLU A 2 9.84 11.53 29.56
C GLU A 2 10.25 10.77 28.30
N GLY A 3 10.68 9.52 28.49
CA GLY A 3 11.01 8.63 27.39
C GLY A 3 9.71 8.02 26.88
N TRP A 4 9.34 8.36 25.65
CA TRP A 4 8.12 7.87 25.01
C TRP A 4 8.19 6.34 24.86
N ILE A 5 7.32 5.62 25.56
CA ILE A 5 7.25 4.16 25.51
C ILE A 5 6.38 3.73 24.33
N PHE A 6 6.74 2.64 23.66
CA PHE A 6 5.92 2.05 22.61
C PHE A 6 4.55 1.64 23.16
N GLY A 7 3.48 2.23 22.63
CA GLY A 7 2.11 2.07 23.14
C GLY A 7 1.56 3.23 23.97
N GLU A 8 2.39 4.17 24.43
CA GLU A 8 1.93 5.37 25.16
C GLU A 8 1.46 6.52 24.24
N GLY A 9 1.09 6.20 22.99
CA GLY A 9 0.53 7.21 22.09
C GLY A 9 1.56 8.12 21.43
N ILE A 10 2.69 7.53 20.98
CA ILE A 10 3.67 8.17 20.08
C ILE A 10 2.99 8.89 18.90
N PHE A 11 1.90 8.29 18.40
CA PHE A 11 1.10 8.84 17.32
C PHE A 11 -0.20 9.51 17.83
N ALA A 12 -0.64 9.24 19.07
CA ALA A 12 -1.83 9.84 19.66
C ALA A 12 -1.62 11.32 20.06
N ALA A 13 -0.47 11.67 20.65
CA ALA A 13 -0.22 13.03 21.12
C ALA A 13 -0.18 14.06 19.97
N GLY A 14 0.33 13.66 18.80
CA GLY A 14 0.30 14.49 17.59
C GLY A 14 -1.12 14.66 17.04
N ALA A 15 -1.91 13.58 17.02
CA ALA A 15 -3.28 13.60 16.52
C ALA A 15 -4.24 14.38 17.45
N GLU A 16 -4.11 14.26 18.78
CA GLU A 16 -4.92 15.04 19.72
C GLU A 16 -4.49 16.51 19.77
N ALA A 17 -3.20 16.83 19.67
CA ALA A 17 -2.74 18.22 19.57
C ALA A 17 -3.18 18.88 18.24
N ALA A 18 -3.15 18.14 17.13
CA ALA A 18 -3.67 18.62 15.85
C ALA A 18 -5.19 18.83 15.90
N LEU A 19 -5.96 17.89 16.44
CA LEU A 19 -7.41 18.04 16.62
C LEU A 19 -7.78 19.17 17.58
N ALA A 20 -6.99 19.41 18.64
CA ALA A 20 -7.17 20.54 19.53
C ALA A 20 -6.89 21.87 18.82
N ALA A 21 -5.81 21.96 18.04
CA ALA A 21 -5.48 23.15 17.25
C ALA A 21 -6.49 23.41 16.11
N GLU A 22 -7.01 22.37 15.45
CA GLU A 22 -8.06 22.47 14.44
C GLU A 22 -9.41 22.87 15.06
N ALA A 23 -9.73 22.38 16.27
CA ALA A 23 -10.92 22.80 17.00
C ALA A 23 -10.83 24.27 17.47
N GLU A 24 -9.68 24.68 18.00
CA GLU A 24 -9.43 26.08 18.41
C GLU A 24 -9.43 27.03 17.20
N ALA A 25 -8.91 26.60 16.04
CA ALA A 25 -9.01 27.34 14.79
C ALA A 25 -10.45 27.40 14.25
N ALA A 26 -11.23 26.33 14.35
CA ALA A 26 -12.64 26.32 13.96
C ALA A 26 -13.49 27.24 14.86
N GLU A 27 -13.25 27.24 16.18
CA GLU A 27 -13.94 28.13 17.12
C GLU A 27 -13.56 29.61 16.90
N ALA A 28 -12.32 29.89 16.48
CA ALA A 28 -11.89 31.23 16.05
C ALA A 28 -12.60 31.68 14.75
N VAL A 29 -12.77 30.81 13.75
CA VAL A 29 -13.50 31.15 12.50
C VAL A 29 -14.99 31.37 12.77
N VAL A 30 -15.63 30.51 13.57
CA VAL A 30 -17.04 30.67 13.99
C VAL A 30 -17.26 31.96 14.78
N SER A 31 -16.24 32.49 15.45
CA SER A 31 -16.31 33.77 16.16
C SER A 31 -16.29 35.00 15.23
N ASP A 32 -15.72 34.88 14.02
CA ASP A 32 -15.59 35.99 13.06
C ASP A 32 -16.76 36.01 12.04
N GLU A 33 -17.32 34.84 11.69
CA GLU A 33 -18.41 34.73 10.70
C GLU A 33 -19.79 35.24 11.18
N VAL A 34 -19.99 35.50 12.47
CA VAL A 34 -21.25 36.11 12.98
C VAL A 34 -21.36 37.60 12.59
N GLY A 35 -20.30 38.21 12.02
CA GLY A 35 -20.23 39.63 11.69
C GLY A 35 -20.75 40.06 10.31
N ALA A 36 -20.92 39.15 9.33
CA ALA A 36 -21.06 39.56 7.93
C ALA A 36 -22.02 38.68 7.09
N ALA A 37 -23.32 38.89 7.26
CA ALA A 37 -24.34 38.34 6.35
C ALA A 37 -25.26 39.46 5.82
N GLU A 38 -25.07 39.90 4.56
CA GLU A 38 -26.16 40.34 3.68
C GLU A 38 -25.74 40.42 2.19
N GLN A 39 -26.44 39.64 1.34
CA GLN A 39 -26.79 39.88 -0.08
C GLN A 39 -25.64 40.12 -1.11
N VAL A 40 -25.61 39.51 -2.31
CA VAL A 40 -26.50 39.79 -3.47
C VAL A 40 -26.32 38.75 -4.60
N THR A 41 -27.43 38.50 -5.30
CA THR A 41 -27.73 37.68 -6.51
C THR A 41 -26.67 37.36 -7.58
N GLU A 42 -26.61 36.08 -7.93
CA GLU A 42 -26.94 35.49 -9.25
C GLU A 42 -26.83 36.35 -10.55
N SER A 43 -26.06 35.88 -11.53
CA SER A 43 -26.47 35.82 -12.95
C SER A 43 -25.56 34.93 -13.80
N VAL A 44 -26.16 34.22 -14.76
CA VAL A 44 -25.54 33.21 -15.64
C VAL A 44 -25.53 33.72 -17.09
N THR A 45 -24.43 33.48 -17.82
CA THR A 45 -24.43 33.49 -19.30
C THR A 45 -23.30 32.63 -19.89
N GLU A 46 -23.67 31.54 -20.56
CA GLU A 46 -22.89 30.87 -21.62
C GLU A 46 -23.23 31.51 -22.99
N PRO A 47 -22.84 31.01 -24.20
CA PRO A 47 -21.89 29.94 -24.57
C PRO A 47 -20.91 30.30 -25.73
N VAL A 48 -20.02 29.38 -26.14
CA VAL A 48 -19.31 29.41 -27.45
C VAL A 48 -19.17 28.01 -28.07
N THR A 49 -19.35 27.91 -29.40
CA THR A 49 -19.24 26.71 -30.26
C THR A 49 -18.12 26.83 -31.32
N GLU A 50 -17.75 25.87 -32.18
CA GLU A 50 -18.19 24.50 -32.53
C GLU A 50 -16.94 23.66 -33.00
N PRO A 51 -17.03 22.35 -33.37
CA PRO A 51 -15.89 21.42 -33.41
C PRO A 51 -15.29 21.13 -34.81
N VAL A 52 -14.16 20.40 -34.86
CA VAL A 52 -13.54 19.78 -36.08
C VAL A 52 -12.79 18.48 -35.68
N THR A 53 -13.42 17.30 -35.72
CA THR A 53 -13.32 16.19 -36.72
C THR A 53 -11.93 15.57 -37.01
N GLU A 54 -11.83 14.25 -36.84
CA GLU A 54 -10.77 13.35 -37.37
C GLU A 54 -10.91 13.09 -38.88
N PRO A 55 -9.92 12.41 -39.49
CA PRO A 55 -10.25 11.38 -40.49
C PRO A 55 -9.55 10.01 -40.26
N VAL A 56 -10.24 8.96 -40.68
CA VAL A 56 -9.77 7.56 -40.74
C VAL A 56 -9.57 7.14 -42.20
N GLU A 57 -8.47 6.46 -42.51
CA GLU A 57 -8.28 5.51 -43.64
C GLU A 57 -6.83 4.94 -43.56
N GLY A 58 -6.48 3.71 -43.95
CA GLY A 58 -7.30 2.62 -44.47
C GLY A 58 -6.69 1.96 -45.73
N SER A 59 -5.59 1.18 -45.62
CA SER A 59 -5.24 0.24 -46.72
C SER A 59 -4.39 -0.96 -46.31
N THR A 60 -4.59 -2.05 -47.07
CA THR A 60 -4.08 -3.41 -46.88
C THR A 60 -2.65 -3.63 -47.39
N GLY A 61 -1.89 -4.52 -46.73
CA GLY A 61 -0.63 -5.06 -47.26
C GLY A 61 -0.26 -6.41 -46.63
N VAL A 62 -0.54 -7.52 -47.31
CA VAL A 62 -0.29 -8.88 -46.80
C VAL A 62 1.20 -9.20 -46.88
N GLY A 63 1.84 -9.34 -45.73
CA GLY A 63 3.26 -9.72 -45.59
C GLY A 63 3.66 -9.70 -44.11
N GLY A 64 3.43 -10.81 -43.41
CA GLY A 64 3.51 -10.85 -41.94
C GLY A 64 4.85 -10.39 -41.37
N LEU A 65 4.81 -9.46 -40.42
CA LEU A 65 5.97 -8.86 -39.74
C LEU A 65 6.96 -9.90 -39.20
N LEU A 66 6.42 -11.03 -38.71
CA LEU A 66 7.17 -12.16 -38.18
C LEU A 66 8.06 -12.86 -39.24
N GLY A 67 7.62 -12.90 -40.50
CA GLY A 67 8.38 -13.51 -41.59
C GLY A 67 9.66 -12.74 -41.92
N ARG A 68 9.60 -11.40 -41.84
CA ARG A 68 10.78 -10.53 -41.99
C ARG A 68 11.77 -10.72 -40.84
N LEU A 69 11.29 -10.66 -39.60
CA LEU A 69 12.12 -10.84 -38.40
C LEU A 69 12.84 -12.21 -38.36
N ILE A 70 12.15 -13.29 -38.74
CA ILE A 70 12.77 -14.63 -38.82
C ILE A 70 13.84 -14.71 -39.91
N GLN A 71 13.65 -14.02 -41.05
CA GLN A 71 14.63 -14.01 -42.14
C GLN A 71 15.86 -13.14 -41.79
N GLU A 72 15.65 -12.03 -41.08
CA GLU A 72 16.69 -11.10 -40.62
C GLU A 72 17.57 -11.70 -39.52
N ALA A 73 16.98 -12.48 -38.59
CA ALA A 73 17.73 -13.27 -37.61
C ALA A 73 18.58 -14.39 -38.24
N ARG A 74 18.26 -14.83 -39.47
CA ARG A 74 18.90 -15.98 -40.12
C ARG A 74 20.10 -15.62 -40.99
N THR A 75 20.26 -14.34 -41.36
CA THR A 75 21.32 -13.88 -42.29
C THR A 75 22.52 -13.22 -41.61
N GLY A 76 22.55 -13.13 -40.27
CA GLY A 76 23.76 -12.75 -39.51
C GLY A 76 24.29 -11.34 -39.81
N GLY A 77 23.42 -10.42 -40.27
CA GLY A 77 23.80 -9.09 -40.74
C GLY A 77 24.16 -8.13 -39.60
N ARG A 78 25.43 -7.74 -39.52
CA ARG A 78 25.94 -6.75 -38.56
C ARG A 78 25.95 -5.35 -39.20
N SER A 79 24.92 -4.56 -38.93
CA SER A 79 24.79 -3.11 -39.21
C SER A 79 23.50 -2.65 -38.52
N GLY A 80 23.37 -1.50 -37.85
CA GLY A 80 24.24 -0.33 -37.66
C GLY A 80 23.41 0.69 -36.86
N SER A 81 24.06 1.70 -36.25
CA SER A 81 23.42 2.65 -35.31
C SER A 81 22.04 3.18 -35.74
N GLY A 82 21.06 3.16 -34.82
CA GLY A 82 19.68 3.55 -35.09
C GLY A 82 18.83 3.71 -33.83
N ASP A 83 18.99 4.83 -33.15
CA ASP A 83 18.18 5.33 -32.01
C ASP A 83 16.72 4.85 -31.99
N ARG A 84 16.37 3.97 -31.03
CA ARG A 84 14.99 3.78 -30.52
C ARG A 84 14.85 2.95 -29.24
N GLN A 85 15.87 2.93 -28.37
CA GLN A 85 15.53 2.85 -26.95
C GLN A 85 14.82 4.16 -26.59
N LYS A 86 13.48 4.12 -26.51
CA LYS A 86 12.74 5.11 -25.75
C LYS A 86 13.12 4.89 -24.28
N ALA A 87 14.25 5.47 -23.89
CA ALA A 87 14.61 5.62 -22.50
C ALA A 87 13.41 6.30 -21.83
N LEU A 88 12.74 5.57 -20.95
CA LEU A 88 11.79 6.16 -20.01
C LEU A 88 12.60 7.25 -19.29
N LYS A 89 12.31 8.52 -19.60
CA LYS A 89 12.96 9.63 -18.92
C LYS A 89 12.75 9.36 -17.43
N PRO A 90 13.83 9.30 -16.61
CA PRO A 90 13.63 9.17 -15.18
C PRO A 90 12.73 10.33 -14.77
N VAL A 91 11.54 10.01 -14.24
CA VAL A 91 10.66 11.02 -13.67
C VAL A 91 11.48 11.62 -12.55
N LYS A 92 11.92 12.87 -12.77
CA LYS A 92 12.67 13.63 -11.78
C LYS A 92 11.70 13.83 -10.62
N ARG A 93 11.73 12.92 -9.64
CA ARG A 93 11.15 13.14 -8.32
C ARG A 93 11.85 14.40 -7.83
N GLU A 94 11.13 15.52 -7.89
CA GLU A 94 11.55 16.71 -7.18
C GLU A 94 11.64 16.29 -5.72
N ALA A 95 12.84 16.39 -5.15
CA ALA A 95 13.02 16.12 -3.74
C ALA A 95 12.04 17.04 -3.01
N ALA A 96 11.17 16.44 -2.19
CA ALA A 96 10.20 17.19 -1.41
C ALA A 96 10.92 18.36 -0.74
N ALA A 97 10.40 19.58 -0.92
CA ALA A 97 11.08 20.78 -0.46
C ALA A 97 11.40 20.59 1.02
N VAL A 98 12.70 20.57 1.35
CA VAL A 98 13.15 20.42 2.74
C VAL A 98 12.46 21.52 3.53
N PRO A 99 11.65 21.19 4.54
CA PRO A 99 10.82 22.19 5.20
C PRO A 99 11.76 23.21 5.84
N VAL A 100 11.66 24.46 5.38
CA VAL A 100 12.53 25.55 5.85
C VAL A 100 12.03 25.95 7.22
N TRP A 101 12.71 25.47 8.25
CA TRP A 101 12.42 25.80 9.64
C TRP A 101 13.24 27.04 10.02
N ASP A 102 12.58 28.18 10.15
CA ASP A 102 13.24 29.46 10.45
C ASP A 102 14.07 29.38 11.74
N GLY A 103 15.40 29.44 11.60
CA GLY A 103 16.35 29.41 12.71
C GLY A 103 16.71 28.03 13.27
N TYR A 104 16.21 26.91 12.71
CA TYR A 104 16.61 25.57 13.15
C TYR A 104 17.86 25.06 12.40
N GLU A 105 18.99 25.03 13.09
CA GLU A 105 20.21 24.35 12.64
C GLU A 105 20.37 22.99 13.38
N PRO A 106 20.26 21.83 12.71
CA PRO A 106 20.47 20.54 13.36
C PRO A 106 21.95 20.34 13.73
N ARG A 107 22.28 20.46 15.02
CA ARG A 107 23.65 20.33 15.55
C ARG A 107 24.00 18.96 16.10
N LEU A 108 23.00 18.23 16.61
CA LEU A 108 23.16 16.90 17.19
C LEU A 108 21.93 16.05 16.83
N ALA A 109 22.17 14.80 16.46
CA ALA A 109 21.14 13.77 16.37
C ALA A 109 21.27 12.85 17.58
N ILE A 110 20.23 12.78 18.42
CA ILE A 110 20.17 11.87 19.57
C ILE A 110 19.21 10.74 19.20
N ALA A 111 19.66 9.50 19.31
CA ALA A 111 18.82 8.32 19.05
C ALA A 111 17.64 8.30 20.03
N THR A 112 16.42 8.30 19.51
CA THR A 112 15.21 8.12 20.31
C THR A 112 15.06 6.65 20.72
N PRO A 113 14.33 6.33 21.82
CA PRO A 113 14.04 4.95 22.23
C PRO A 113 13.34 4.10 21.15
N LEU A 114 12.75 4.75 20.14
CA LEU A 114 12.05 4.12 19.02
C LEU A 114 12.96 3.75 17.85
N LEU A 115 14.18 4.28 17.79
CA LEU A 115 15.12 4.01 16.70
C LEU A 115 15.44 2.50 16.54
N PRO A 116 15.59 1.69 17.62
CA PRO A 116 15.73 0.25 17.48
C PRO A 116 14.51 -0.43 16.83
N LEU A 117 13.29 0.01 17.14
CA LEU A 117 12.05 -0.56 16.58
C LEU A 117 11.91 -0.27 15.08
N ILE A 118 12.33 0.94 14.66
CA ILE A 118 12.38 1.34 13.24
C ILE A 118 13.35 0.43 12.46
N ASN A 119 14.44 -0.04 13.08
CA ASN A 119 15.45 -0.89 12.44
C ASN A 119 15.03 -2.37 12.28
N CYS A 120 13.92 -2.82 12.90
CA CYS A 120 13.38 -4.18 12.71
C CYS A 120 12.77 -4.36 11.30
N PHE A 121 12.22 -3.29 10.72
CA PHE A 121 11.60 -3.33 9.40
C PHE A 121 12.63 -3.06 8.30
N ARG A 122 12.76 -4.00 7.37
CA ARG A 122 13.69 -3.94 6.23
C ARG A 122 12.97 -4.14 4.89
N SER A 123 11.89 -4.92 4.90
CA SER A 123 11.06 -5.22 3.74
C SER A 123 10.03 -4.14 3.40
N ILE A 124 9.75 -3.21 4.33
CA ILE A 124 8.71 -2.18 4.24
C ILE A 124 9.19 -0.82 4.75
N ASN A 125 8.41 0.25 4.52
CA ASN A 125 8.66 1.54 5.16
C ASN A 125 8.52 1.41 6.69
N PRO A 126 9.56 1.72 7.48
CA PRO A 126 9.59 1.37 8.90
C PRO A 126 8.69 2.24 9.76
N LEU A 127 8.42 3.49 9.36
CA LEU A 127 7.48 4.37 10.06
C LEU A 127 6.05 3.85 9.90
N TYR A 128 5.68 3.43 8.69
CA TYR A 128 4.38 2.82 8.43
C TYR A 128 4.24 1.44 9.09
N GLY A 129 5.31 0.63 9.13
CA GLY A 129 5.34 -0.64 9.85
C GLY A 129 5.05 -0.47 11.35
N LEU A 130 5.72 0.51 11.99
CA LEU A 130 5.53 0.81 13.41
C LEU A 130 4.13 1.39 13.71
N PHE A 131 3.59 2.23 12.81
CA PHE A 131 2.22 2.71 12.89
C PHE A 131 1.19 1.57 12.79
N LEU A 132 1.35 0.65 11.83
CA LEU A 132 0.47 -0.52 11.72
C LEU A 132 0.55 -1.41 12.96
N ALA A 133 1.75 -1.61 13.52
CA ALA A 133 1.97 -2.40 14.72
C ALA A 133 1.19 -1.89 15.94
N GLU A 134 1.16 -0.57 16.17
CA GLU A 134 0.36 0.04 17.24
C GLU A 134 -1.13 -0.30 17.13
N HIS A 135 -1.63 -0.52 15.90
CA HIS A 135 -3.05 -0.76 15.63
C HIS A 135 -3.45 -2.24 15.64
N MET A 136 -2.49 -3.18 15.66
CA MET A 136 -2.76 -4.63 15.61
C MET A 136 -3.64 -5.12 16.77
N HIS A 137 -3.63 -4.45 17.92
CA HIS A 137 -4.42 -4.83 19.10
C HIS A 137 -5.93 -4.66 18.93
N ARG A 138 -6.35 -3.78 17.99
CA ARG A 138 -7.76 -3.57 17.66
C ARG A 138 -8.24 -4.46 16.52
N ALA A 139 -7.33 -5.15 15.85
CA ALA A 139 -7.61 -5.87 14.61
C ALA A 139 -7.97 -7.34 14.85
N SER A 140 -9.06 -7.77 14.24
CA SER A 140 -9.38 -9.20 14.04
C SER A 140 -8.31 -9.91 13.19
N HIS A 141 -8.32 -11.25 13.19
CA HIS A 141 -7.36 -12.03 12.41
C HIS A 141 -7.37 -11.70 10.91
N GLU A 142 -8.56 -11.58 10.28
CA GLU A 142 -8.66 -11.20 8.86
C GLU A 142 -8.15 -9.78 8.60
N GLU A 143 -8.41 -8.84 9.51
CA GLU A 143 -7.88 -7.46 9.40
C GLU A 143 -6.36 -7.41 9.56
N ARG A 144 -5.78 -8.10 10.55
CA ARG A 144 -4.31 -8.17 10.72
C ARG A 144 -3.65 -8.71 9.45
N LEU A 145 -4.20 -9.79 8.88
CA LEU A 145 -3.71 -10.36 7.62
C LEU A 145 -3.84 -9.35 6.47
N GLN A 146 -4.97 -8.64 6.37
CA GLN A 146 -5.17 -7.60 5.35
C GLN A 146 -4.14 -6.47 5.45
N LEU A 147 -3.84 -6.02 6.68
CA LEU A 147 -2.83 -4.97 6.90
C LEU A 147 -1.46 -5.44 6.43
N LEU A 148 -1.02 -6.62 6.87
CA LEU A 148 0.27 -7.23 6.51
C LEU A 148 0.40 -7.41 4.99
N GLU A 149 -0.63 -7.96 4.34
CA GLU A 149 -0.65 -8.12 2.87
C GLU A 149 -0.59 -6.78 2.14
N SER A 150 -1.25 -5.74 2.67
CA SER A 150 -1.37 -4.45 1.99
C SER A 150 -0.04 -3.73 1.79
N VAL A 151 0.94 -3.95 2.68
CA VAL A 151 2.28 -3.34 2.60
C VAL A 151 3.15 -4.02 1.54
N LEU A 152 2.83 -5.25 1.14
CA LEU A 152 3.59 -6.03 0.18
C LEU A 152 3.13 -5.74 -1.25
N ASP A 153 3.73 -4.73 -1.89
CA ASP A 153 3.35 -4.32 -3.24
C ASP A 153 3.25 -5.49 -4.24
N MET A 154 2.16 -5.50 -5.00
CA MET A 154 1.75 -6.56 -5.92
C MET A 154 1.50 -5.94 -7.30
N PRO A 155 2.09 -6.47 -8.40
CA PRO A 155 1.85 -5.96 -9.75
C PRO A 155 0.36 -5.81 -10.10
N SER A 156 -0.02 -4.71 -10.74
CA SER A 156 -1.42 -4.38 -11.05
C SER A 156 -2.14 -5.45 -11.86
N SER A 157 -1.41 -6.15 -12.75
CA SER A 157 -1.91 -7.28 -13.53
C SER A 157 -2.35 -8.49 -12.70
N VAL A 158 -1.79 -8.65 -11.49
CA VAL A 158 -2.13 -9.74 -10.55
C VAL A 158 -3.10 -9.25 -9.48
N ALA A 159 -2.90 -8.04 -8.95
CA ALA A 159 -3.73 -7.45 -7.89
C ALA A 159 -5.24 -7.41 -8.20
N VAL A 160 -5.64 -7.32 -9.48
CA VAL A 160 -7.06 -7.40 -9.88
C VAL A 160 -7.68 -8.79 -9.63
N LEU A 161 -6.88 -9.86 -9.72
CA LEU A 161 -7.31 -11.26 -9.53
C LEU A 161 -7.29 -11.70 -8.06
N VAL A 162 -6.42 -11.09 -7.25
CA VAL A 162 -6.30 -11.28 -5.79
C VAL A 162 -6.83 -10.08 -5.01
N ARG A 163 -7.98 -9.57 -5.44
CA ARG A 163 -8.65 -8.43 -4.81
C ARG A 163 -9.19 -8.82 -3.43
N VAL A 164 -9.08 -7.89 -2.48
CA VAL A 164 -9.83 -7.90 -1.22
C VAL A 164 -11.32 -8.23 -1.46
N PRO A 165 -11.90 -9.21 -0.74
CA PRO A 165 -13.31 -9.57 -0.84
C PRO A 165 -14.26 -8.41 -0.49
N LEU A 166 -15.51 -8.51 -0.93
CA LEU A 166 -16.55 -7.51 -0.62
C LEU A 166 -17.04 -7.66 0.83
N PRO A 167 -17.59 -6.59 1.45
CA PRO A 167 -18.17 -6.61 2.80
C PRO A 167 -19.14 -7.77 3.07
N ASP A 168 -19.92 -8.19 2.06
CA ASP A 168 -20.85 -9.32 2.14
C ASP A 168 -20.16 -10.68 2.45
N SER A 169 -18.87 -10.78 2.13
CA SER A 169 -18.03 -11.99 2.24
C SER A 169 -16.85 -11.85 3.21
N MET A 170 -16.61 -10.63 3.68
CA MET A 170 -15.58 -10.23 4.64
C MET A 170 -16.08 -8.95 5.32
N PRO A 171 -16.89 -9.07 6.39
CA PRO A 171 -17.43 -7.90 7.08
C PRO A 171 -16.29 -7.10 7.72
N ALA A 172 -16.54 -5.80 7.94
CA ALA A 172 -15.61 -4.97 8.68
C ALA A 172 -15.44 -5.49 10.12
N GLY A 173 -14.20 -5.70 10.54
CA GLY A 173 -13.87 -6.04 11.92
C GLY A 173 -13.71 -4.80 12.82
N PRO A 174 -13.35 -5.00 14.10
CA PRO A 174 -13.29 -3.94 15.11
C PRO A 174 -12.34 -2.80 14.76
N LEU A 175 -11.17 -3.04 14.16
CA LEU A 175 -10.27 -1.96 13.76
C LEU A 175 -10.94 -1.06 12.71
N ALA A 176 -11.55 -1.68 11.69
CA ALA A 176 -12.28 -0.96 10.66
C ALA A 176 -13.47 -0.17 11.23
N SER A 177 -14.36 -0.82 11.98
CA SER A 177 -15.64 -0.26 12.40
C SER A 177 -15.54 0.72 13.57
N GLU A 178 -14.73 0.43 14.58
CA GLU A 178 -14.68 1.20 15.84
C GLU A 178 -13.62 2.30 15.83
N TYR A 179 -12.55 2.14 15.03
CA TYR A 179 -11.38 3.02 15.10
C TYR A 179 -11.11 3.80 13.80
N VAL A 180 -10.99 3.11 12.66
CA VAL A 180 -10.52 3.71 11.40
C VAL A 180 -11.64 4.49 10.70
N ASN A 181 -12.80 3.88 10.50
CA ASN A 181 -13.91 4.52 9.80
C ASN A 181 -14.39 5.81 10.49
N PRO A 182 -14.61 5.85 11.83
CA PRO A 182 -15.05 7.08 12.48
C PRO A 182 -14.07 8.24 12.32
N ARG A 183 -12.74 7.97 12.37
CA ARG A 183 -11.70 8.99 12.17
C ARG A 183 -11.65 9.52 10.74
N LEU A 184 -11.73 8.65 9.74
CA LEU A 184 -11.69 9.08 8.34
C LEU A 184 -12.96 9.89 7.97
N LEU A 185 -14.11 9.50 8.51
CA LEU A 185 -15.37 10.23 8.37
C LEU A 185 -15.32 11.59 9.09
N SER A 186 -14.82 11.65 10.34
CA SER A 186 -14.75 12.90 11.11
C SER A 186 -13.74 13.90 10.53
N ARG A 187 -12.66 13.44 9.90
CA ARG A 187 -11.68 14.27 9.18
C ARG A 187 -12.10 14.61 7.74
N GLY A 188 -13.26 14.15 7.27
CA GLY A 188 -13.73 14.38 5.90
C GLY A 188 -12.88 13.73 4.79
N LEU A 189 -12.02 12.77 5.14
CA LEU A 189 -11.10 12.11 4.21
C LEU A 189 -11.77 11.00 3.37
N LEU A 190 -12.89 10.47 3.86
CA LEU A 190 -13.64 9.39 3.26
C LEU A 190 -15.14 9.67 3.36
N THR A 191 -15.91 9.35 2.32
CA THR A 191 -17.38 9.41 2.36
C THR A 191 -18.01 8.08 2.81
N PRO A 192 -19.23 8.09 3.40
CA PRO A 192 -19.96 6.85 3.71
C PRO A 192 -20.17 5.93 2.50
N GLN A 193 -20.35 6.51 1.31
CA GLN A 193 -20.58 5.78 0.06
C GLN A 193 -19.34 5.04 -0.43
N GLU A 194 -18.14 5.59 -0.25
CA GLU A 194 -16.86 4.92 -0.57
C GLU A 194 -16.56 3.74 0.36
N LEU A 195 -17.14 3.75 1.58
CA LEU A 195 -16.98 2.64 2.52
C LEU A 195 -17.80 1.41 2.11
N THR A 196 -19.04 1.61 1.60
CA THR A 196 -19.92 0.53 1.12
C THR A 196 -19.73 0.20 -0.36
N GLY A 197 -19.10 1.10 -1.12
CA GLY A 197 -19.15 1.11 -2.58
C GLY A 197 -20.53 1.55 -3.11
N TYR A 198 -20.55 2.02 -4.35
CA TYR A 198 -21.76 2.47 -5.04
C TYR A 198 -21.63 2.30 -6.56
N PHE A 199 -22.75 2.39 -7.28
CA PHE A 199 -22.73 2.52 -8.73
C PHE A 199 -22.79 4.00 -9.10
N ASP A 200 -21.75 4.48 -9.79
CA ASP A 200 -21.67 5.84 -10.31
C ASP A 200 -22.47 5.89 -11.62
N GLU A 201 -23.64 6.52 -11.59
CA GLU A 201 -24.54 6.61 -12.74
C GLU A 201 -23.99 7.50 -13.87
N VAL A 202 -23.14 8.48 -13.53
CA VAL A 202 -22.56 9.44 -14.47
C VAL A 202 -21.45 8.79 -15.27
N GLU A 203 -20.48 8.18 -14.58
CA GLU A 203 -19.40 7.43 -15.23
C GLU A 203 -19.79 5.99 -15.62
N ARG A 204 -20.99 5.54 -15.25
CA ARG A 204 -21.51 4.17 -15.46
C ARG A 204 -20.57 3.07 -14.96
N ARG A 205 -19.84 3.35 -13.88
CA ARG A 205 -18.84 2.45 -13.30
C ARG A 205 -19.25 2.03 -11.89
N ARG A 206 -18.88 0.81 -11.49
CA ARG A 206 -18.99 0.40 -10.09
C ARG A 206 -17.79 0.94 -9.31
N VAL A 207 -18.03 1.89 -8.42
CA VAL A 207 -17.08 2.28 -7.38
C VAL A 207 -17.16 1.20 -6.28
N TYR A 208 -16.01 0.65 -5.94
CA TYR A 208 -15.93 -0.45 -4.98
C TYR A 208 -15.59 0.07 -3.58
N PRO A 209 -15.95 -0.68 -2.51
CA PRO A 209 -15.52 -0.39 -1.14
C PRO A 209 -14.02 -0.15 -1.04
N LEU A 210 -13.60 0.88 -0.29
CA LEU A 210 -12.18 1.11 -0.01
C LEU A 210 -11.66 0.07 1.01
N PRO A 211 -10.65 -0.75 0.65
CA PRO A 211 -10.06 -1.74 1.55
C PRO A 211 -9.47 -1.15 2.84
N LEU A 212 -9.29 -1.98 3.87
CA LEU A 212 -8.75 -1.52 5.16
C LEU A 212 -7.30 -1.02 5.06
N GLY A 213 -6.45 -1.69 4.27
CA GLY A 213 -5.06 -1.26 4.07
C GLY A 213 -4.97 0.14 3.43
N ASP A 214 -5.84 0.41 2.44
CA ASP A 214 -5.91 1.70 1.76
C ASP A 214 -6.47 2.79 2.70
N ARG A 215 -7.45 2.45 3.54
CA ARG A 215 -7.97 3.31 4.63
C ARG A 215 -6.92 3.62 5.70
N MET A 216 -6.11 2.64 6.11
CA MET A 216 -5.01 2.85 7.07
C MET A 216 -3.90 3.72 6.48
N ARG A 217 -3.57 3.57 5.18
CA ARG A 217 -2.64 4.48 4.51
C ARG A 217 -3.19 5.90 4.43
N MET A 218 -4.48 6.08 4.15
CA MET A 218 -5.14 7.39 4.17
C MET A 218 -5.07 8.04 5.55
N LEU A 219 -5.32 7.26 6.62
CA LEU A 219 -5.19 7.73 8.01
C LEU A 219 -3.75 8.17 8.32
N PHE A 220 -2.76 7.34 7.96
CA PHE A 220 -1.34 7.64 8.14
C PHE A 220 -0.91 8.92 7.42
N HIS A 221 -1.30 9.12 6.16
CA HIS A 221 -0.96 10.35 5.42
C HIS A 221 -1.59 11.61 6.02
N SER A 222 -2.74 11.50 6.69
CA SER A 222 -3.33 12.63 7.42
C SER A 222 -2.58 13.01 8.70
N GLU A 223 -1.89 12.06 9.32
CA GLU A 223 -1.15 12.27 10.58
C GLU A 223 0.35 12.55 10.33
N PHE A 224 0.91 12.03 9.23
CA PHE A 224 2.33 12.13 8.86
C PHE A 224 2.53 12.60 7.42
N PRO A 225 2.05 13.80 7.04
CA PRO A 225 2.12 14.31 5.66
C PRO A 225 3.56 14.50 5.13
N GLY A 226 4.57 14.50 6.01
CA GLY A 226 5.98 14.53 5.62
C GLY A 226 6.54 13.19 5.08
N VAL A 227 5.81 12.08 5.21
CA VAL A 227 6.30 10.73 4.86
C VAL A 227 5.71 10.26 3.52
N LEU A 228 6.37 10.66 2.43
CA LEU A 228 5.84 10.49 1.06
C LEU A 228 6.18 9.14 0.40
N ASP A 229 7.03 8.32 1.01
CA ASP A 229 7.58 7.09 0.43
C ASP A 229 6.80 5.81 0.83
N VAL A 230 5.61 5.95 1.44
CA VAL A 230 4.72 4.82 1.75
C VAL A 230 3.98 4.33 0.51
N HIS A 231 4.53 3.26 -0.09
CA HIS A 231 3.92 2.48 -1.16
C HIS A 231 3.19 1.27 -0.55
N GLN A 232 1.92 1.11 -0.90
CA GLN A 232 1.00 0.14 -0.32
C GLN A 232 -0.10 -0.12 -1.36
N ARG A 233 -0.57 -1.37 -1.47
CA ARG A 233 -1.68 -1.75 -2.34
C ARG A 233 -2.45 -2.89 -1.68
N SER A 234 -3.71 -2.66 -1.33
CA SER A 234 -4.51 -3.71 -0.69
C SER A 234 -4.78 -4.87 -1.63
N VAL A 235 -4.33 -6.06 -1.23
CA VAL A 235 -4.56 -7.35 -1.88
C VAL A 235 -5.02 -8.38 -0.85
N TRP A 236 -5.47 -9.52 -1.35
CA TRP A 236 -5.93 -10.67 -0.56
C TRP A 236 -5.44 -11.98 -1.20
N CYS A 237 -4.15 -12.02 -1.49
CA CYS A 237 -3.45 -13.14 -2.07
C CYS A 237 -3.21 -14.25 -1.03
N VAL A 238 -2.72 -13.89 0.16
CA VAL A 238 -2.40 -14.85 1.21
C VAL A 238 -3.68 -15.36 1.87
N GLY A 239 -4.62 -14.48 2.21
CA GLY A 239 -5.91 -14.87 2.77
C GLY A 239 -6.74 -15.77 1.85
N ASP A 240 -6.65 -15.63 0.53
CA ASP A 240 -7.23 -16.62 -0.40
C ASP A 240 -6.48 -17.96 -0.38
N LEU A 241 -5.14 -17.97 -0.38
CA LEU A 241 -4.35 -19.20 -0.25
C LEU A 241 -4.69 -19.98 1.05
N LEU A 242 -4.89 -19.27 2.16
CA LEU A 242 -5.35 -19.85 3.43
C LEU A 242 -6.76 -20.45 3.31
N ARG A 243 -7.68 -19.79 2.59
CA ARG A 243 -9.03 -20.32 2.30
C ARG A 243 -9.00 -21.59 1.43
N PHE A 244 -7.94 -21.81 0.65
CA PHE A 244 -7.66 -23.07 -0.06
C PHE A 244 -6.85 -24.09 0.78
N GLY A 245 -6.62 -23.81 2.07
CA GLY A 245 -5.91 -24.69 3.01
C GLY A 245 -4.41 -24.82 2.72
N GLY A 246 -3.77 -23.74 2.24
CA GLY A 246 -2.36 -23.76 1.82
C GLY A 246 -2.09 -24.48 0.50
N ASN A 247 -3.12 -25.02 -0.17
CA ASN A 247 -2.94 -25.71 -1.43
C ASN A 247 -2.78 -24.72 -2.60
N PHE A 248 -1.53 -24.37 -2.87
CA PHE A 248 -1.13 -23.40 -3.88
C PHE A 248 -1.63 -23.75 -5.29
N ASP A 249 -1.49 -25.01 -5.71
CA ASP A 249 -2.00 -25.53 -6.99
C ASP A 249 -3.50 -25.24 -7.20
N ARG A 250 -4.32 -25.51 -6.18
CA ARG A 250 -5.77 -25.26 -6.23
C ARG A 250 -6.07 -23.76 -6.28
N PHE A 251 -5.38 -22.97 -5.47
CA PHE A 251 -5.55 -21.51 -5.46
C PHE A 251 -5.23 -20.89 -6.82
N VAL A 252 -4.06 -21.21 -7.38
CA VAL A 252 -3.59 -20.67 -8.66
C VAL A 252 -4.53 -21.06 -9.81
N ARG A 253 -5.04 -22.30 -9.81
CA ARG A 253 -6.03 -22.76 -10.80
C ARG A 253 -7.40 -22.09 -10.63
N ALA A 254 -7.86 -21.91 -9.39
CA ALA A 254 -9.17 -21.31 -9.10
C ALA A 254 -9.25 -19.81 -9.44
N ARG A 255 -8.12 -19.10 -9.47
CA ARG A 255 -8.03 -17.67 -9.79
C ARG A 255 -7.41 -17.36 -11.18
N ASP A 256 -7.23 -18.38 -12.03
CA ASP A 256 -6.58 -18.30 -13.35
C ASP A 256 -5.19 -17.63 -13.32
N LEU A 257 -4.44 -17.88 -12.24
CA LEU A 257 -3.14 -17.28 -11.96
C LEU A 257 -1.96 -18.08 -12.55
N LEU A 258 -2.21 -19.13 -13.34
CA LEU A 258 -1.18 -20.04 -13.89
C LEU A 258 -0.04 -19.32 -14.65
N ARG A 259 -0.33 -18.18 -15.27
CA ARG A 259 0.69 -17.36 -15.97
C ARG A 259 1.49 -16.43 -15.05
N GLN A 260 1.05 -16.25 -13.82
CA GLN A 260 1.57 -15.30 -12.82
C GLN A 260 1.96 -16.00 -11.51
N GLU A 261 2.04 -17.33 -11.54
CA GLU A 261 2.36 -18.20 -10.41
C GLU A 261 3.62 -17.75 -9.65
N GLY A 262 4.71 -17.44 -10.37
CA GLY A 262 5.94 -16.94 -9.76
C GLY A 262 5.82 -15.56 -9.09
N VAL A 263 4.81 -14.75 -9.41
CA VAL A 263 4.51 -13.49 -8.70
C VAL A 263 3.84 -13.79 -7.36
N VAL A 264 2.86 -14.70 -7.37
CA VAL A 264 2.16 -15.20 -6.17
C VAL A 264 3.16 -15.85 -5.21
N PHE A 265 4.01 -16.76 -5.72
CA PHE A 265 5.06 -17.42 -4.95
C PHE A 265 6.01 -16.43 -4.28
N ARG A 266 6.55 -15.45 -5.02
CA ARG A 266 7.40 -14.41 -4.44
C ARG A 266 6.67 -13.52 -3.42
N HIS A 267 5.36 -13.29 -3.57
CA HIS A 267 4.58 -12.55 -2.58
C HIS A 267 4.42 -13.36 -1.28
N CYS A 268 4.17 -14.69 -1.36
CA CYS A 268 4.18 -15.58 -0.20
C CYS A 268 5.55 -15.61 0.51
N LEU A 269 6.67 -15.66 -0.22
CA LEU A 269 8.00 -15.60 0.37
C LEU A 269 8.30 -14.25 1.05
N ARG A 270 7.86 -13.13 0.45
CA ARG A 270 7.93 -11.81 1.08
C ARG A 270 7.07 -11.72 2.35
N MET A 271 5.90 -12.36 2.37
CA MET A 271 5.07 -12.45 3.57
C MET A 271 5.79 -13.20 4.70
N ILE A 272 6.39 -14.36 4.44
CA ILE A 272 7.13 -15.13 5.46
C ILE A 272 8.21 -14.28 6.15
N LEU A 273 8.90 -13.41 5.40
CA LEU A 273 9.91 -12.49 5.94
C LEU A 273 9.28 -11.34 6.72
N LEU A 274 8.21 -10.73 6.18
CA LEU A 274 7.46 -9.67 6.87
C LEU A 274 6.93 -10.14 8.23
N LEU A 275 6.44 -11.37 8.32
CA LEU A 275 6.01 -12.00 9.58
C LEU A 275 7.18 -12.15 10.57
N GLY A 276 8.40 -12.37 10.07
CA GLY A 276 9.62 -12.34 10.88
C GLY A 276 9.92 -10.96 11.44
N GLU A 277 9.90 -9.93 10.59
CA GLU A 277 10.11 -8.52 11.00
C GLU A 277 9.06 -8.06 12.02
N PHE A 278 7.78 -8.41 11.81
CA PHE A 278 6.70 -8.14 12.77
C PHE A 278 6.76 -9.00 14.06
N ALA A 279 7.55 -10.07 14.09
CA ALA A 279 7.76 -10.88 15.30
C ALA A 279 8.94 -10.37 16.16
N GLU A 280 9.82 -9.52 15.63
CA GLU A 280 10.88 -8.84 16.41
C GLU A 280 10.32 -7.72 17.29
N ILE A 281 9.16 -7.16 16.93
CA ILE A 281 8.47 -6.13 17.70
C ILE A 281 7.41 -6.72 18.63
N GLU A 282 7.09 -6.00 19.71
CA GLU A 282 6.04 -6.36 20.67
C GLU A 282 4.92 -5.32 20.63
N PRO A 283 3.86 -5.54 19.83
CA PRO A 283 2.73 -4.61 19.73
C PRO A 283 2.13 -4.27 21.09
N PRO A 284 1.76 -3.01 21.34
CA PRO A 284 1.19 -2.61 22.61
C PRO A 284 -0.17 -3.28 22.80
N LEU A 285 -0.47 -3.64 24.05
CA LEU A 285 -1.74 -4.28 24.46
C LEU A 285 -2.00 -5.68 23.86
N LEU A 286 -1.02 -6.32 23.21
CA LEU A 286 -1.00 -7.77 22.96
C LEU A 286 -0.18 -8.49 24.03
N ASP A 287 -0.46 -9.79 24.22
CA ASP A 287 0.54 -10.69 24.79
C ASP A 287 1.65 -10.99 23.75
N PRO A 288 2.94 -10.76 24.06
CA PRO A 288 4.02 -11.01 23.12
C PRO A 288 4.22 -12.49 22.77
N VAL A 289 3.79 -13.43 23.62
CA VAL A 289 3.97 -14.87 23.36
C VAL A 289 2.94 -15.35 22.34
N ASP A 290 1.67 -15.03 22.53
CA ASP A 290 0.61 -15.35 21.58
C ASP A 290 0.78 -14.59 20.25
N TRP A 291 1.23 -13.32 20.27
CA TRP A 291 1.59 -12.58 19.04
C TRP A 291 2.67 -13.30 18.23
N ARG A 292 3.79 -13.67 18.87
CA ARG A 292 4.89 -14.36 18.17
C ARG A 292 4.49 -15.78 17.73
N ARG A 293 3.58 -16.46 18.44
CA ARG A 293 2.98 -17.73 18.01
C ARG A 293 2.12 -17.55 16.76
N ASP A 294 1.15 -16.62 16.76
CA ASP A 294 0.24 -16.35 15.64
C ASP A 294 1.03 -16.12 14.33
N LEU A 295 2.10 -15.30 14.40
CA LEU A 295 2.97 -15.02 13.25
C LEU A 295 3.81 -16.23 12.82
N ALA A 296 4.35 -17.00 13.77
CA ALA A 296 5.16 -18.17 13.49
C ALA A 296 4.34 -19.32 12.86
N ASP A 297 3.13 -19.56 13.34
CA ASP A 297 2.22 -20.57 12.80
C ASP A 297 1.80 -20.21 11.36
N LEU A 298 1.48 -18.94 11.10
CA LEU A 298 1.21 -18.43 9.75
C LEU A 298 2.44 -18.55 8.84
N ALA A 299 3.63 -18.17 9.32
CA ALA A 299 4.87 -18.29 8.56
C ALA A 299 5.23 -19.76 8.23
N SER A 300 4.99 -20.69 9.16
CA SER A 300 5.17 -22.13 8.92
C SER A 300 4.23 -22.63 7.83
N LEU A 301 2.94 -22.33 7.93
CA LEU A 301 1.93 -22.75 6.95
C LEU A 301 2.25 -22.23 5.53
N LEU A 302 2.73 -20.99 5.41
CA LEU A 302 3.16 -20.43 4.13
C LEU A 302 4.47 -21.07 3.64
N THR A 303 5.41 -21.38 4.54
CA THR A 303 6.66 -22.07 4.19
C THR A 303 6.36 -23.47 3.64
N ASP A 304 5.48 -24.22 4.29
CA ASP A 304 5.07 -25.56 3.84
C ASP A 304 4.30 -25.48 2.51
N SER A 305 3.46 -24.45 2.33
CA SER A 305 2.76 -24.18 1.07
C SER A 305 3.74 -23.88 -0.08
N CYS A 306 4.82 -23.13 0.18
CA CYS A 306 5.84 -22.81 -0.83
C CYS A 306 6.74 -24.02 -1.14
N ARG A 307 7.16 -24.77 -0.11
CA ARG A 307 7.95 -26.01 -0.27
C ARG A 307 7.21 -27.10 -1.03
N ALA A 308 5.87 -27.15 -0.95
CA ALA A 308 5.07 -28.08 -1.74
C ALA A 308 5.12 -27.78 -3.26
N VAL A 309 5.47 -26.55 -3.65
CA VAL A 309 5.59 -26.11 -5.05
C VAL A 309 7.03 -26.29 -5.55
N ASP A 310 7.99 -25.70 -4.84
CA ASP A 310 9.42 -25.82 -5.13
C ASP A 310 10.24 -25.77 -3.83
N PRO A 311 10.74 -26.92 -3.32
CA PRO A 311 11.60 -26.96 -2.16
C PRO A 311 12.92 -26.19 -2.35
N SER A 312 13.57 -26.33 -3.51
CA SER A 312 14.91 -25.77 -3.75
C SER A 312 14.85 -24.25 -3.80
N SER A 313 13.95 -23.70 -4.62
CA SER A 313 13.79 -22.24 -4.68
C SER A 313 13.27 -21.66 -3.38
N THR A 314 12.43 -22.37 -2.61
CA THR A 314 11.95 -21.89 -1.31
C THR A 314 13.11 -21.76 -0.33
N ASP A 315 13.91 -22.81 -0.13
CA ASP A 315 14.99 -22.81 0.86
C ASP A 315 16.16 -21.90 0.41
N GLU A 316 16.47 -21.83 -0.89
CA GLU A 316 17.43 -20.87 -1.45
C GLU A 316 16.97 -19.42 -1.21
N VAL A 317 15.75 -19.05 -1.60
CA VAL A 317 15.27 -17.67 -1.49
C VAL A 317 15.06 -17.27 -0.03
N LEU A 318 14.61 -18.17 0.85
CA LEU A 318 14.58 -17.90 2.30
C LEU A 318 15.99 -17.68 2.86
N THR A 319 17.01 -18.38 2.36
CA THR A 319 18.41 -18.17 2.78
C THR A 319 18.97 -16.85 2.24
N THR A 320 18.81 -16.56 0.95
CA THR A 320 19.28 -15.32 0.32
C THR A 320 18.59 -14.08 0.89
N LEU A 321 17.27 -14.12 1.07
CA LEU A 321 16.53 -12.98 1.62
C LEU A 321 16.77 -12.80 3.13
N ARG A 322 17.06 -13.87 3.89
CA ARG A 322 17.61 -13.74 5.25
C ARG A 322 19.00 -13.09 5.24
N GLY A 323 19.89 -13.47 4.33
CA GLY A 323 21.21 -12.84 4.17
C GLY A 323 21.13 -11.34 3.81
N HIS A 324 20.18 -10.96 2.94
CA HIS A 324 19.89 -9.55 2.67
C HIS A 324 19.30 -8.82 3.90
N ALA A 325 18.43 -9.47 4.68
CA ALA A 325 17.91 -8.90 5.92
C ALA A 325 19.03 -8.72 6.97
N GLU A 326 19.91 -9.70 7.13
CA GLU A 326 21.07 -9.65 8.04
C GLU A 326 22.16 -8.63 7.60
N GLY A 327 21.97 -7.96 6.45
CA GLY A 327 22.87 -6.89 5.97
C GLY A 327 24.19 -7.39 5.40
N LEU A 328 24.32 -8.69 5.10
CA LEU A 328 25.57 -9.30 4.63
C LEU A 328 25.94 -8.94 3.18
N ASP A 329 25.00 -8.37 2.42
CA ASP A 329 25.15 -7.97 1.01
C ASP A 329 25.26 -6.45 0.80
N THR A 330 25.68 -5.66 1.81
CA THR A 330 26.07 -4.26 1.60
C THR A 330 27.49 -4.12 1.04
N ALA A 331 27.72 -4.67 -0.15
CA ALA A 331 28.94 -4.48 -0.94
C ALA A 331 28.67 -3.56 -2.14
N PHE A 332 28.69 -2.25 -1.88
CA PHE A 332 28.74 -1.17 -2.88
C PHE A 332 29.89 -0.21 -2.55
#